data_AF-U9TQ26-F1
#
_entry.id   AF-U9TQ26-F1
#
_cell.length_a   1.000
_cell.length_b   1.000
_cell.length_c   1.000
_cell.angle_alpha   90.00
_cell.angle_beta   90.00
_cell.angle_gamma   90.00
#
_symmetry.space_group_name_H-M   'P 1'
#
loop_
_entity.id
_entity.type
_entity.pdbx_description
1 polymer ?
#
loop_
_entity_poly.entity_id
_entity_poly.type
_entity_poly.pdbx_seq_one_letter_code
_entity_poly.pdbx_strand_id
1 'polypeptide(L)'
;MTRAIKKACSNESNEDLIKKYGKVLDEVQDTLTITISNGQTPTANELLIKGDLKKPTNSSMLCINHLIKTCGLMDEVRKVEGTSKRTMQITRRLGGILWKRMDCHGPNKLFFIKLAQELRQIHKSKFPNYKPTSKKSAIRQFKFKQFKHVNDHIHIMNDHQIQPNITNPQNYLPQQQQISPQLTQQDFSYSSPYQHEILCYSDGNNLYIF
;
A
#
# COMPACT_ATOMS: atom_id res chain seq x y z
N MET A 1 -22.39 -26.02 -8.75
CA MET A 1 -20.95 -26.14 -8.39
C MET A 1 -20.17 -25.77 -9.64
N THR A 2 -19.39 -24.69 -9.77
CA THR A 2 -18.07 -24.45 -9.19
C THR A 2 -17.65 -22.98 -9.46
N ARG A 3 -17.97 -22.04 -8.55
CA ARG A 3 -17.33 -20.70 -8.53
C ARG A 3 -16.35 -20.53 -7.36
N ALA A 4 -16.22 -21.54 -6.51
CA ALA A 4 -15.37 -21.49 -5.32
C ALA A 4 -13.88 -21.76 -5.58
N ILE A 5 -13.50 -22.26 -6.76
CA ILE A 5 -12.12 -22.75 -6.99
C ILE A 5 -11.14 -21.63 -7.39
N LYS A 6 -11.61 -20.42 -7.74
CA LYS A 6 -10.73 -19.32 -8.19
C LYS A 6 -10.34 -18.31 -7.08
N LYS A 7 -10.64 -18.60 -5.82
CA LYS A 7 -10.34 -17.76 -4.65
C LYS A 7 -9.56 -18.51 -3.56
N ALA A 8 -8.66 -19.40 -3.98
CA ALA A 8 -7.79 -20.18 -3.07
C ALA A 8 -6.32 -19.71 -3.10
N CYS A 9 -6.01 -18.58 -3.74
CA CYS A 9 -4.67 -18.01 -3.76
C CYS A 9 -4.66 -16.72 -2.93
N SER A 10 -3.97 -16.76 -1.78
CA SER A 10 -3.74 -15.69 -0.80
C SER A 10 -4.74 -15.57 0.37
N ASN A 11 -4.77 -16.57 1.26
CA ASN A 11 -5.32 -16.42 2.62
C ASN A 11 -4.26 -16.44 3.73
N GLU A 12 -2.96 -16.56 3.41
CA GLU A 12 -1.90 -16.49 4.45
C GLU A 12 -1.81 -15.05 4.98
N SER A 13 -1.99 -14.91 6.29
CA SER A 13 -1.82 -13.66 7.01
C SER A 13 -0.34 -13.28 7.07
N ASN A 14 -0.02 -12.03 7.42
CA ASN A 14 1.37 -11.66 7.63
C ASN A 14 2.01 -12.42 8.80
N GLU A 15 1.22 -12.75 9.83
CA GLU A 15 1.68 -13.54 10.98
C GLU A 15 2.06 -14.96 10.56
N ASP A 16 1.28 -15.60 9.68
CA ASP A 16 1.60 -16.92 9.16
C ASP A 16 2.91 -16.89 8.35
N LEU A 17 3.10 -15.83 7.55
CA LEU A 17 4.33 -15.62 6.79
C LEU A 17 5.52 -15.38 7.72
N ILE A 18 5.37 -14.58 8.77
CA ILE A 18 6.44 -14.35 9.76
C ILE A 18 6.80 -15.65 10.47
N LYS A 19 5.80 -16.44 10.89
CA LYS A 19 6.03 -17.72 11.54
C LYS A 19 6.73 -18.72 10.62
N LYS A 20 6.33 -18.78 9.35
CA LYS A 20 6.90 -19.70 8.35
C LYS A 20 8.31 -19.31 7.90
N TYR A 21 8.56 -18.01 7.74
CA TYR A 21 9.79 -17.48 7.17
C TYR A 21 10.70 -16.76 8.19
N GLY A 22 10.41 -16.83 9.48
CA GLY A 22 11.11 -16.06 10.52
C GLY A 22 12.63 -16.14 10.43
N LYS A 23 13.17 -17.37 10.34
CA LYS A 23 14.60 -17.61 10.16
C LYS A 23 15.16 -16.96 8.89
N VAL A 24 14.46 -17.11 7.76
CA VAL A 24 14.85 -16.47 6.49
C VAL A 24 14.85 -14.94 6.61
N LEU A 25 13.87 -14.37 7.32
CA LEU A 25 13.78 -12.93 7.53
C LEU A 25 14.95 -12.40 8.36
N ASP A 26 15.34 -13.12 9.42
CA ASP A 26 16.48 -12.75 10.25
C ASP A 26 17.80 -12.83 9.46
N GLU A 27 18.05 -13.95 8.76
CA GLU A 27 19.28 -14.15 7.95
C GLU A 27 19.41 -13.11 6.82
N VAL A 28 18.30 -12.80 6.14
CA VAL A 28 18.27 -11.78 5.08
C VAL A 28 18.51 -10.38 5.65
N GLN A 29 18.03 -10.09 6.86
CA GLN A 29 18.26 -8.81 7.52
C GLN A 29 19.71 -8.64 7.97
N ASP A 30 20.36 -9.71 8.43
CA ASP A 30 21.79 -9.70 8.73
C ASP A 30 22.61 -9.48 7.47
N THR A 31 22.27 -10.21 6.39
CA THR A 31 22.89 -10.04 5.08
C THR A 31 22.75 -8.60 4.57
N LEU A 32 21.59 -7.97 4.74
CA LEU A 32 21.38 -6.56 4.38
C LEU A 32 22.36 -5.63 5.11
N THR A 33 22.57 -5.86 6.40
CA THR A 33 23.48 -5.04 7.21
C THR A 33 24.92 -5.17 6.70
N ILE A 34 25.31 -6.40 6.35
CA ILE A 34 26.64 -6.70 5.77
C ILE A 34 26.79 -6.06 4.39
N THR A 35 25.80 -6.18 3.49
CA THR A 35 25.92 -5.63 2.12
C THR A 35 25.98 -4.11 2.12
N ILE A 36 25.23 -3.44 3.00
CA ILE A 36 25.32 -1.99 3.18
C ILE A 36 26.71 -1.59 3.71
N SER A 37 27.19 -2.28 4.76
CA SER A 37 28.49 -1.97 5.37
C SER A 37 29.66 -2.18 4.40
N ASN A 38 29.54 -3.17 3.50
CA ASN A 38 30.55 -3.48 2.48
C ASN A 38 30.41 -2.61 1.21
N GLY A 39 29.46 -1.67 1.15
CA GLY A 39 29.22 -0.85 -0.03
C GLY A 39 28.70 -1.62 -1.25
N GLN A 40 28.17 -2.83 -1.07
CA GLN A 40 27.61 -3.68 -2.13
C GLN A 40 26.18 -3.27 -2.49
N THR A 41 25.89 -1.98 -2.42
CA THR A 41 24.59 -1.37 -2.68
C THR A 41 24.66 -0.50 -3.92
N PRO A 42 23.60 -0.48 -4.75
CA PRO A 42 23.58 0.36 -5.93
C PRO A 42 23.56 1.84 -5.57
N THR A 43 24.28 2.64 -6.35
CA THR A 43 24.29 4.10 -6.27
C THR A 43 23.03 4.70 -6.90
N ALA A 44 22.71 5.94 -6.55
CA ALA A 44 21.55 6.64 -7.11
C ALA A 44 21.64 6.79 -8.65
N ASN A 45 22.86 6.94 -9.21
CA ASN A 45 23.07 7.02 -10.65
C ASN A 45 22.76 5.71 -11.38
N GLU A 46 23.12 4.56 -10.79
CA GLU A 46 22.82 3.23 -11.35
C GLU A 46 21.33 2.91 -11.32
N LEU A 47 20.60 3.47 -10.34
CA LEU A 47 19.16 3.31 -10.16
C LEU A 47 18.32 4.25 -11.03
N LEU A 48 18.96 5.19 -11.73
CA LEU A 48 18.27 6.15 -12.57
C LEU A 48 17.69 5.44 -13.80
N ILE A 49 16.36 5.42 -13.89
CA ILE A 49 15.67 4.78 -15.01
C ILE A 49 15.92 5.56 -16.29
N LYS A 50 16.27 4.87 -17.38
CA LYS A 50 16.36 5.47 -18.72
C LYS A 50 14.93 5.78 -19.23
N GLY A 51 14.66 7.06 -19.50
CA GLY A 51 13.40 7.55 -20.07
C GLY A 51 12.69 8.58 -19.20
N ASP A 52 12.31 9.70 -19.81
CA ASP A 52 11.98 11.00 -19.18
C ASP A 52 10.69 11.05 -18.34
N LEU A 53 9.99 9.91 -18.19
CA LEU A 53 8.57 9.89 -17.80
C LEU A 53 8.24 8.99 -16.60
N LYS A 54 9.20 8.22 -16.07
CA LYS A 54 8.93 7.30 -14.95
C LYS A 54 9.27 7.96 -13.61
N LYS A 55 8.37 7.83 -12.64
CA LYS A 55 8.60 8.33 -11.26
C LYS A 55 9.85 7.67 -10.67
N PRO A 56 10.73 8.41 -9.97
CA PRO A 56 11.83 7.81 -9.24
C PRO A 56 11.30 6.85 -8.17
N THR A 57 12.01 5.75 -7.98
CA THR A 57 11.66 4.70 -7.01
C THR A 57 11.77 5.24 -5.57
N ASN A 58 10.81 4.91 -4.70
CA ASN A 58 10.85 5.32 -3.29
C ASN A 58 11.73 4.39 -2.44
N SER A 59 12.03 4.81 -1.21
CA SER A 59 12.95 4.11 -0.29
C SER A 59 12.52 2.67 0.02
N SER A 60 11.23 2.44 0.27
CA SER A 60 10.71 1.09 0.55
C SER A 60 10.89 0.16 -0.64
N MET A 61 10.60 0.62 -1.86
CA MET A 61 10.82 -0.17 -3.07
C MET A 61 12.30 -0.40 -3.38
N LEU A 62 13.17 0.59 -3.11
CA LEU A 62 14.62 0.40 -3.25
C LEU A 62 15.11 -0.69 -2.31
N CYS A 63 14.69 -0.65 -1.03
CA CYS A 63 15.01 -1.67 -0.04
C CYS A 63 14.50 -3.05 -0.48
N ILE A 64 13.22 -3.18 -0.82
CA ILE A 64 12.62 -4.46 -1.24
C ILE A 64 13.34 -5.02 -2.47
N ASN A 65 13.66 -4.18 -3.46
CA ASN A 65 14.40 -4.63 -4.64
C ASN A 65 15.80 -5.12 -4.29
N HIS A 66 16.49 -4.47 -3.36
CA HIS A 66 17.81 -4.89 -2.90
C HIS A 66 17.74 -6.22 -2.12
N LEU A 67 16.76 -6.36 -1.23
CA LEU A 67 16.49 -7.61 -0.51
C LEU A 67 16.27 -8.78 -1.47
N ILE A 68 15.49 -8.56 -2.53
CA ILE A 68 15.15 -9.57 -3.54
C ILE A 68 16.35 -9.95 -4.40
N LYS A 69 17.14 -8.97 -4.85
CA LYS A 69 18.19 -9.18 -5.87
C LYS A 69 19.56 -9.46 -5.29
N THR A 70 19.89 -8.86 -4.15
CA THR A 70 21.24 -8.86 -3.59
C THR A 70 21.31 -9.66 -2.30
N CYS A 71 20.32 -9.54 -1.42
CA CYS A 71 20.32 -10.27 -0.14
C CYS A 71 19.68 -11.67 -0.23
N GLY A 72 19.38 -12.17 -1.44
CA GLY A 72 18.93 -13.56 -1.63
C GLY A 72 17.50 -13.88 -1.20
N LEU A 73 16.66 -12.91 -0.82
CA LEU A 73 15.29 -13.16 -0.32
C LEU A 73 14.44 -13.98 -1.32
N MET A 74 14.60 -13.74 -2.62
CA MET A 74 13.88 -14.51 -3.64
C MET A 74 14.28 -15.99 -3.64
N ASP A 75 15.57 -16.26 -3.48
CA ASP A 75 16.12 -17.59 -3.58
C ASP A 75 15.77 -18.42 -2.34
N GLU A 76 15.78 -17.81 -1.14
CA GLU A 76 15.30 -18.47 0.06
C GLU A 76 13.81 -18.84 -0.02
N VAL A 77 12.96 -17.94 -0.54
CA VAL A 77 11.53 -18.25 -0.72
C VAL A 77 11.34 -19.34 -1.77
N ARG A 78 12.16 -19.38 -2.84
CA ARG A 78 12.12 -20.44 -3.86
C ARG A 78 12.48 -21.81 -3.30
N LYS A 79 13.39 -21.91 -2.32
CA LYS A 79 13.70 -23.19 -1.67
C LYS A 79 12.48 -23.79 -0.96
N VAL A 80 11.56 -22.94 -0.49
CA VAL A 80 10.36 -23.36 0.25
C VAL A 80 9.14 -23.55 -0.66
N GLU A 81 8.90 -22.64 -1.61
CA GLU A 81 7.67 -22.61 -2.43
C GLU A 81 7.88 -23.10 -3.87
N GLY A 82 9.14 -23.31 -4.29
CA GLY A 82 9.50 -23.51 -5.69
C GLY A 82 9.35 -22.25 -6.53
N THR A 83 9.35 -22.43 -7.86
CA THR A 83 9.25 -21.33 -8.83
C THR A 83 7.80 -21.18 -9.30
N SER A 84 7.11 -20.15 -8.82
CA SER A 84 5.75 -19.82 -9.25
C SER A 84 5.47 -18.31 -9.17
N LYS A 85 4.33 -17.89 -9.73
CA LYS A 85 3.83 -16.50 -9.55
C LYS A 85 3.57 -16.17 -8.07
N ARG A 86 3.12 -17.16 -7.29
CA ARG A 86 2.89 -17.03 -5.85
C ARG A 86 4.19 -16.72 -5.12
N THR A 87 5.31 -17.34 -5.52
CA THR A 87 6.64 -17.09 -4.95
C THR A 87 6.97 -15.60 -4.96
N MET A 88 6.85 -14.93 -6.11
CA MET A 88 7.10 -13.48 -6.23
C MET A 88 6.18 -12.64 -5.34
N GLN A 89 4.90 -13.04 -5.20
CA GLN A 89 3.96 -12.35 -4.32
C GLN A 89 4.36 -12.48 -2.84
N ILE A 90 4.74 -13.69 -2.42
CA ILE A 90 5.24 -13.95 -1.06
C ILE A 90 6.52 -13.15 -0.83
N THR A 91 7.52 -13.24 -1.71
CA THR A 91 8.79 -12.53 -1.59
C THR A 91 8.59 -11.01 -1.42
N ARG A 92 7.69 -10.41 -2.22
CA ARG A 92 7.37 -8.97 -2.08
C ARG A 92 6.68 -8.65 -0.76
N ARG A 93 5.76 -9.50 -0.30
CA ARG A 93 5.10 -9.33 1.01
C ARG A 93 6.12 -9.41 2.15
N LEU A 94 7.02 -10.40 2.11
CA LEU A 94 8.12 -10.55 3.08
C LEU A 94 9.05 -9.34 3.09
N GLY A 95 9.43 -8.81 1.91
CA GLY A 95 10.21 -7.57 1.83
C GLY A 95 9.49 -6.37 2.47
N GLY A 96 8.17 -6.27 2.28
CA GLY A 96 7.36 -5.24 2.94
C GLY A 96 7.28 -5.42 4.47
N ILE A 97 7.24 -6.67 4.95
CA ILE A 97 7.30 -7.00 6.38
C ILE A 97 8.65 -6.57 6.97
N LEU A 98 9.78 -6.91 6.30
CA LEU A 98 11.11 -6.48 6.73
C LEU A 98 11.25 -4.96 6.79
N TRP A 99 10.76 -4.25 5.77
CA TRP A 99 10.77 -2.79 5.76
C TRP A 99 10.04 -2.17 6.96
N LYS A 100 8.91 -2.77 7.35
CA LYS A 100 8.13 -2.32 8.51
C LYS A 100 8.79 -2.68 9.83
N ARG A 101 9.45 -3.84 9.91
CA ARG A 101 10.20 -4.30 11.10
C ARG A 101 11.44 -3.46 11.39
N MET A 102 12.08 -2.91 10.36
CA MET A 102 13.26 -2.07 10.53
C MET A 102 12.95 -0.78 11.30
N ASP A 103 13.80 -0.46 12.27
CA ASP A 103 13.79 0.79 13.01
C ASP A 103 13.91 1.98 12.04
N CYS A 104 13.03 2.97 12.19
CA CYS A 104 13.02 4.18 11.38
C CYS A 104 14.28 5.03 11.54
N HIS A 105 14.93 4.94 12.71
CA HIS A 105 16.22 5.59 12.98
C HIS A 105 17.42 4.66 12.77
N GLY A 106 17.16 3.40 12.39
CA GLY A 106 18.19 2.41 12.15
C GLY A 106 19.02 2.71 10.89
N PRO A 107 20.31 2.33 10.87
CA PRO A 107 21.23 2.64 9.78
C PRO A 107 20.73 2.14 8.42
N ASN A 108 20.18 0.92 8.37
CA ASN A 108 19.69 0.32 7.13
C ASN A 108 18.50 1.09 6.53
N LYS A 109 17.54 1.50 7.36
CA LYS A 109 16.35 2.23 6.89
C LYS A 109 16.73 3.63 6.44
N LEU A 110 17.58 4.31 7.21
CA LEU A 110 18.12 5.62 6.86
C LEU A 110 18.93 5.59 5.56
N PHE A 111 19.70 4.52 5.32
CA PHE A 111 20.44 4.34 4.07
C PHE A 111 19.52 4.43 2.84
N PHE A 112 18.43 3.64 2.80
CA PHE A 112 17.51 3.67 1.66
C PHE A 112 16.68 4.96 1.56
N ILE A 113 16.42 5.63 2.69
CA ILE A 113 15.79 6.96 2.69
C ILE A 113 16.71 7.96 2.00
N LYS A 114 17.99 8.01 2.37
CA LYS A 114 18.99 8.89 1.75
C LYS A 114 19.18 8.57 0.28
N LEU A 115 19.31 7.30 -0.07
CA LEU A 115 19.44 6.84 -1.46
C LEU A 115 18.25 7.27 -2.33
N ALA A 116 17.02 7.18 -1.80
CA ALA A 116 15.83 7.64 -2.51
C ALA A 116 15.79 9.17 -2.67
N GLN A 117 16.28 9.93 -1.69
CA GLN A 117 16.40 11.38 -1.78
C GLN A 117 17.42 11.77 -2.85
N GLU A 118 18.60 11.16 -2.87
CA GLU A 118 19.62 11.38 -3.89
C GLU A 118 19.09 11.05 -5.29
N LEU A 119 18.44 9.90 -5.45
CA LEU A 119 17.81 9.52 -6.71
C LEU A 119 16.77 10.55 -7.17
N ARG A 120 15.97 11.10 -6.24
CA ARG A 120 14.99 12.14 -6.55
C ARG A 120 15.67 13.45 -6.98
N GLN A 121 16.77 13.83 -6.37
CA GLN A 121 17.52 15.03 -6.77
C GLN A 121 18.13 14.88 -8.16
N ILE A 122 18.81 13.75 -8.42
CA ILE A 122 19.37 13.45 -9.74
C ILE A 122 18.26 13.43 -10.80
N HIS A 123 17.13 12.80 -10.50
CA HIS A 123 15.98 12.77 -11.41
C HIS A 123 15.44 14.18 -11.69
N LYS A 124 15.32 15.05 -10.68
CA LYS A 124 14.85 16.43 -10.85
C LYS A 124 15.83 17.24 -11.71
N SER A 125 17.13 17.09 -11.50
CA SER A 125 18.16 17.77 -12.30
C SER A 125 18.15 17.32 -13.76
N LYS A 126 17.95 16.01 -14.00
CA LYS A 126 17.93 15.45 -15.36
C LYS A 126 16.61 15.72 -16.10
N PHE A 127 15.51 15.77 -15.37
CA PHE A 127 14.16 15.95 -15.92
C PHE A 127 13.42 17.10 -15.20
N PRO A 128 13.84 18.36 -15.36
CA PRO A 128 13.30 19.51 -14.61
C PRO A 128 11.81 19.76 -14.89
N ASN A 129 11.33 19.36 -16.08
CA ASN A 129 9.95 19.52 -16.50
C ASN A 129 9.06 18.30 -16.19
N TYR A 130 9.59 17.29 -15.49
CA TYR A 130 8.84 16.10 -15.14
C TYR A 130 7.63 16.43 -14.25
N LYS A 131 6.45 15.96 -14.67
CA LYS A 131 5.21 16.02 -13.88
C LYS A 131 4.64 14.61 -13.72
N PRO A 132 4.35 14.15 -12.48
CA PRO A 132 3.67 12.87 -12.27
C PRO A 132 2.32 12.84 -12.99
N THR A 133 2.11 11.89 -13.89
CA THR A 133 0.80 11.68 -14.53
C THR A 133 0.00 10.65 -13.75
N SER A 134 -0.97 11.08 -12.95
CA SER A 134 -1.98 10.17 -12.41
C SER A 134 -3.06 9.96 -13.47
N LYS A 135 -3.02 8.83 -14.19
CA LYS A 135 -4.18 8.42 -15.00
C LYS A 135 -5.31 8.06 -14.04
N LYS A 136 -6.34 8.90 -13.93
CA LYS A 136 -7.57 8.54 -13.20
C LYS A 136 -8.16 7.31 -13.90
N SER A 137 -8.25 6.18 -13.22
CA SER A 137 -8.91 5.00 -13.78
C SER A 137 -10.36 5.37 -14.06
N ALA A 138 -10.83 5.19 -15.30
CA ALA A 138 -12.24 5.32 -15.60
C ALA A 138 -13.01 4.34 -14.71
N ILE A 139 -13.81 4.87 -13.79
CA ILE A 139 -14.70 4.06 -12.95
C ILE A 139 -15.60 3.30 -13.92
N ARG A 140 -15.46 1.97 -14.01
CA ARG A 140 -16.36 1.14 -14.81
C ARG A 140 -17.75 1.28 -14.20
N GLN A 141 -18.64 1.98 -14.89
CA GLN A 141 -20.06 1.94 -14.57
C GLN A 141 -20.55 0.52 -14.86
N PHE A 142 -20.79 -0.27 -13.81
CA PHE A 142 -21.45 -1.56 -13.95
C PHE A 142 -22.87 -1.31 -14.42
N LYS A 143 -23.14 -1.56 -15.71
CA LYS A 143 -24.52 -1.64 -16.20
C LYS A 143 -25.10 -2.98 -15.74
N PHE A 144 -25.85 -2.96 -14.64
CA PHE A 144 -26.67 -4.10 -14.27
C PHE A 144 -27.76 -4.26 -15.33
N LYS A 145 -27.80 -5.43 -16.01
CA LYS A 145 -28.95 -5.78 -16.83
C LYS A 145 -30.14 -5.97 -15.89
N GLN A 146 -31.11 -5.06 -15.94
CA GLN A 146 -32.42 -5.33 -15.34
C GLN A 146 -33.05 -6.49 -16.12
N PHE A 147 -33.18 -7.64 -15.47
CA PHE A 147 -34.05 -8.69 -15.99
C PHE A 147 -35.48 -8.18 -15.86
N LYS A 148 -36.21 -8.12 -16.98
CA LYS A 148 -37.64 -7.82 -16.96
C LYS A 148 -38.30 -8.89 -16.09
N HIS A 149 -38.90 -8.46 -14.98
CA HIS A 149 -39.75 -9.31 -14.16
C HIS A 149 -40.94 -9.69 -15.05
N VAL A 150 -41.02 -10.96 -15.45
CA VAL A 150 -42.25 -11.49 -16.05
C VAL A 150 -43.28 -11.50 -14.92
N ASN A 151 -44.36 -10.76 -15.11
CA ASN A 151 -45.50 -10.74 -14.20
C ASN A 151 -46.20 -12.11 -14.27
N ASP A 152 -45.72 -13.06 -13.49
CA ASP A 152 -46.53 -14.21 -13.11
C ASP A 152 -47.23 -13.86 -11.80
N HIS A 153 -48.54 -13.61 -11.92
CA HIS A 153 -49.44 -13.26 -10.82
C HIS A 153 -49.40 -14.32 -9.71
N ILE A 154 -48.67 -14.04 -8.63
CA ILE A 154 -48.86 -14.77 -7.37
C ILE A 154 -50.10 -14.20 -6.68
N HIS A 155 -51.17 -15.00 -6.71
CA HIS A 155 -52.43 -14.73 -6.02
C HIS A 155 -52.21 -14.90 -4.51
N ILE A 156 -52.02 -13.80 -3.77
CA ILE A 156 -52.07 -13.80 -2.31
C ILE A 156 -53.51 -13.44 -1.92
N MET A 157 -54.23 -14.39 -1.32
CA MET A 157 -55.58 -14.15 -0.81
C MET A 157 -55.53 -13.23 0.41
N ASN A 158 -56.30 -12.15 0.35
CA ASN A 158 -56.61 -11.27 1.47
C ASN A 158 -57.63 -11.95 2.39
N ASP A 159 -57.27 -12.17 3.64
CA ASP A 159 -58.26 -12.37 4.71
C ASP A 159 -58.42 -11.07 5.52
N HIS A 160 -59.66 -10.81 5.91
CA HIS A 160 -60.20 -9.49 6.20
C HIS A 160 -60.02 -9.00 7.66
N GLN A 161 -59.75 -7.69 7.78
CA GLN A 161 -60.27 -6.70 8.76
C GLN A 161 -60.07 -6.89 10.28
N ILE A 162 -59.47 -5.86 10.94
CA ILE A 162 -60.12 -5.04 12.00
C ILE A 162 -59.61 -3.57 11.89
N GLN A 163 -60.53 -2.63 12.09
CA GLN A 163 -60.48 -1.17 11.90
C GLN A 163 -59.78 -0.35 13.03
N PRO A 164 -59.64 0.99 12.90
CA PRO A 164 -58.63 1.84 13.56
C PRO A 164 -59.14 2.57 14.81
N ASN A 165 -58.24 3.03 15.69
CA ASN A 165 -58.52 4.18 16.55
C ASN A 165 -57.24 4.90 17.05
N ILE A 166 -57.11 6.16 16.60
CA ILE A 166 -56.53 7.38 17.21
C ILE A 166 -55.35 7.22 18.21
N THR A 167 -54.23 7.91 17.96
CA THR A 167 -53.72 9.07 18.75
C THR A 167 -52.28 9.43 18.32
N ASN A 168 -52.08 10.67 17.85
CA ASN A 168 -50.77 11.30 17.63
C ASN A 168 -50.02 11.49 18.97
N PRO A 169 -48.68 11.44 19.01
CA PRO A 169 -47.99 12.73 19.09
C PRO A 169 -46.69 12.82 18.28
N GLN A 170 -46.37 14.08 17.96
CA GLN A 170 -45.16 14.55 17.29
C GLN A 170 -43.86 13.98 17.89
N ASN A 171 -42.95 13.57 17.02
CA ASN A 171 -41.53 13.49 17.36
C ASN A 171 -40.74 14.52 16.55
N TYR A 172 -40.14 15.43 17.31
CA TYR A 172 -39.25 16.48 16.85
C TYR A 172 -37.93 15.91 16.32
N LEU A 173 -37.51 16.41 15.16
CA LEU A 173 -36.14 16.23 14.64
C LEU A 173 -35.17 17.07 15.49
N PRO A 174 -34.08 16.50 16.05
CA PRO A 174 -32.99 17.32 16.54
C PRO A 174 -32.05 17.72 15.39
N GLN A 175 -31.92 19.04 15.16
CA GLN A 175 -30.88 19.64 14.32
C GLN A 175 -29.49 19.26 14.85
N GLN A 176 -28.66 18.64 14.00
CA GLN A 176 -27.23 18.57 14.29
C GLN A 176 -26.59 19.92 13.96
N GLN A 177 -26.14 20.62 14.99
CA GLN A 177 -25.29 21.79 14.86
C GLN A 177 -23.93 21.35 14.29
N GLN A 178 -23.54 21.93 13.15
CA GLN A 178 -22.19 21.83 12.63
C GLN A 178 -21.24 22.62 13.53
N ILE A 179 -20.37 21.91 14.25
CA ILE A 179 -19.24 22.52 14.95
C ILE A 179 -18.03 22.36 14.03
N SER A 180 -17.65 23.45 13.34
CA SER A 180 -16.37 23.56 12.65
C SER A 180 -15.26 23.81 13.68
N PRO A 181 -14.18 23.01 13.74
CA PRO A 181 -13.00 23.41 14.48
C PRO A 181 -12.21 24.45 13.68
N GLN A 182 -12.02 25.64 14.28
CA GLN A 182 -11.10 26.66 13.80
C GLN A 182 -9.66 26.11 13.75
N LEU A 183 -9.01 26.26 12.60
CA LEU A 183 -7.59 25.98 12.43
C LEU A 183 -6.81 27.22 12.90
N THR A 184 -6.28 27.20 14.12
CA THR A 184 -5.39 28.24 14.61
C THR A 184 -4.06 28.12 13.86
N GLN A 185 -3.79 29.07 12.96
CA GLN A 185 -2.46 29.26 12.39
C GLN A 185 -1.55 29.80 13.49
N GLN A 186 -0.55 29.02 13.92
CA GLN A 186 0.62 29.57 14.60
C GLN A 186 1.70 29.79 13.56
N ASP A 187 1.91 31.06 13.22
CA ASP A 187 3.10 31.56 12.54
C ASP A 187 4.32 31.37 13.46
N PHE A 188 5.29 30.58 12.99
CA PHE A 188 6.67 30.69 13.44
C PHE A 188 7.54 30.92 12.21
N SER A 189 7.71 32.20 11.88
CA SER A 189 8.85 32.68 11.11
C SER A 189 10.06 32.76 12.06
N TYR A 190 11.13 32.01 11.80
CA TYR A 190 12.51 32.50 11.68
C TYR A 190 13.48 31.34 11.37
N SER A 191 14.43 31.68 10.51
CA SER A 191 15.35 30.83 9.76
C SER A 191 16.47 30.16 10.56
N SER A 192 16.87 28.95 10.15
CA SER A 192 18.26 28.46 10.20
C SER A 192 18.46 27.33 9.16
N PRO A 193 19.52 27.35 8.33
CA PRO A 193 19.80 26.28 7.38
C PRO A 193 20.51 25.13 8.11
N TYR A 194 20.21 23.89 7.75
CA TYR A 194 20.77 22.64 8.32
C TYR A 194 20.14 22.13 9.63
N GLN A 195 18.87 21.73 9.56
CA GLN A 195 18.36 20.56 10.27
C GLN A 195 17.02 20.17 9.63
N HIS A 196 17.07 19.43 8.52
CA HIS A 196 15.86 18.76 8.04
C HIS A 196 15.67 17.52 8.92
N GLU A 197 14.83 17.66 9.95
CA GLU A 197 14.20 16.52 10.60
C GLU A 197 13.65 15.61 9.51
N ILE A 198 14.17 14.38 9.42
CA ILE A 198 13.64 13.37 8.50
C ILE A 198 12.31 12.94 9.10
N LEU A 199 11.25 13.70 8.82
CA LEU A 199 9.88 13.32 9.08
C LEU A 199 9.62 12.02 8.32
N CYS A 200 9.61 10.93 9.06
CA CYS A 200 9.29 9.60 8.56
C CYS A 200 7.79 9.58 8.21
N TYR A 201 7.45 10.03 7.01
CA TYR A 201 6.11 9.81 6.48
C TYR A 201 5.92 8.31 6.29
N SER A 202 5.01 7.75 7.08
CA SER A 202 4.38 6.48 6.78
C SER A 202 3.70 6.62 5.42
N ASP A 203 4.31 6.06 4.37
CA ASP A 203 3.72 5.91 3.04
C ASP A 203 2.47 5.01 3.16
N GLY A 204 1.38 5.61 3.62
CA GLY A 204 0.04 5.07 3.57
C GLY A 204 -0.44 5.10 2.13
N ASN A 205 -0.77 3.91 1.61
CA ASN A 205 -1.52 3.68 0.38
C ASN A 205 -0.78 3.95 -0.95
N ASN A 206 -0.15 2.89 -1.47
CA ASN A 206 -0.56 2.29 -2.75
C ASN A 206 0.28 1.04 -3.04
N LEU A 207 -0.11 -0.09 -2.45
CA LEU A 207 0.28 -1.41 -2.93
C LEU A 207 -0.72 -1.87 -4.00
N TYR A 208 -0.81 -1.13 -5.11
CA TYR A 208 -1.40 -1.69 -6.34
C TYR A 208 -0.26 -2.34 -7.13
N ILE A 209 -0.12 -3.64 -6.96
CA ILE A 209 0.76 -4.49 -7.77
C ILE A 209 -0.12 -5.14 -8.83
N PHE A 210 0.18 -4.87 -10.11
CA PHE A 210 -0.32 -5.63 -11.26
C PHE A 210 0.37 -6.99 -11.37
#